data_AF-S3AWW6-F1
#
_entry.id   AF-S3AWW6-F1
#
_cell.length_a   1.000
_cell.length_b   1.000
_cell.length_c   1.000
_cell.angle_alpha   90.00
_cell.angle_beta   90.00
_cell.angle_gamma   90.00
#
_symmetry.space_group_name_H-M   'P 1'
#
loop_
_entity.id
_entity.type
_entity.pdbx_description
1 polymer ?
#
loop_
_entity_poly.entity_id
_entity_poly.type
_entity_poly.pdbx_seq_one_letter_code
_entity_poly.pdbx_strand_id
1 'polypeptide(L)' 'MAGEPEPPRADPWEESRPDDWVLLAQWHGTALIDGDIHWTIARKDVRARRFDHATVLSCFEGP' A
#
# COMPACT_ATOMS: atom_id res chain seq x y z
N MET A 1 -4.91 42.35 2.27
CA MET A 1 -5.23 41.05 1.65
C MET A 1 -4.41 40.00 2.40
N ALA A 2 -5.03 39.27 3.34
CA ALA A 2 -4.36 38.17 4.02
C ALA A 2 -4.30 37.00 3.04
N GLY A 3 -3.09 36.50 2.75
CA GLY A 3 -2.90 35.37 1.86
C GLY A 3 -3.62 34.14 2.40
N GLU A 4 -4.25 33.38 1.50
CA GLU A 4 -4.86 32.09 1.83
C GLU A 4 -3.84 31.20 2.56
N PRO A 5 -4.22 30.51 3.65
CA PRO A 5 -3.30 29.62 4.33
C PRO A 5 -2.84 28.52 3.36
N GLU A 6 -1.52 28.37 3.18
CA GLU A 6 -0.97 27.25 2.41
C GLU A 6 -1.56 25.94 2.97
N PRO A 7 -2.01 25.01 2.11
CA PRO A 7 -2.44 23.71 2.57
C PRO A 7 -1.29 23.05 3.34
N PRO A 8 -1.57 22.29 4.41
CA PRO A 8 -0.53 21.62 5.19
C PRO A 8 0.38 20.81 4.25
N ARG A 9 1.67 21.11 4.26
CA ARG A 9 2.66 20.27 3.56
C ARG A 9 2.58 18.88 4.19
N ALA A 10 2.38 17.86 3.36
CA ALA A 10 2.41 16.47 3.81
C ALA A 10 3.77 16.20 4.46
N ASP A 11 3.75 15.75 5.72
CA ASP A 11 4.98 15.40 6.43
C ASP A 11 5.55 14.12 5.81
N PRO A 12 6.78 14.12 5.27
CA PRO A 12 7.40 12.92 4.71
C PRO A 12 7.65 11.81 5.76
N TRP A 13 7.56 12.14 7.05
CA TRP A 13 7.62 11.19 8.16
C TRP A 13 6.25 10.85 8.74
N GLU A 14 5.16 11.32 8.13
CA GLU A 14 3.81 10.89 8.52
C GLU A 14 3.71 9.39 8.29
N GLU A 15 3.52 8.65 9.38
CA GLU A 15 3.36 7.21 9.35
C GLU A 15 2.15 6.88 8.48
N SER A 16 2.37 6.15 7.38
CA SER A 16 1.29 5.80 6.46
C SER A 16 0.25 5.01 7.22
N ARG A 17 -0.97 5.56 7.32
CA ARG A 17 -2.02 4.92 8.11
C ARG A 17 -2.42 3.63 7.39
N PRO A 18 -2.78 2.56 8.11
CA PRO A 18 -3.29 1.34 7.48
C PRO A 18 -4.45 1.62 6.49
N ASP A 19 -5.29 2.61 6.79
CA ASP A 19 -6.39 3.08 5.94
C ASP A 19 -5.95 3.66 4.58
N ASP A 20 -4.68 4.07 4.46
CA ASP A 20 -4.12 4.61 3.22
C ASP A 20 -3.78 3.53 2.19
N TRP A 21 -3.83 2.25 2.57
CA TRP A 21 -3.52 1.13 1.71
C TRP A 21 -4.76 0.34 1.29
N VAL A 22 -4.70 -0.27 0.12
CA VAL A 22 -5.72 -1.14 -0.45
C VAL A 22 -5.07 -2.47 -0.80
N LEU A 23 -5.69 -3.58 -0.41
CA LEU A 23 -5.34 -4.92 -0.86
C LEU A 23 -6.00 -5.19 -2.22
N LEU A 24 -5.18 -5.42 -3.25
CA LEU A 24 -5.65 -5.73 -4.60
C LEU A 24 -5.93 -7.21 -4.79
N ALA A 25 -5.03 -8.05 -4.31
CA ALA A 25 -5.10 -9.49 -4.41
C ALA A 25 -4.30 -10.13 -3.27
N GLN A 26 -4.70 -11.34 -2.92
CA GLN A 26 -3.94 -12.22 -2.04
C GLN A 26 -3.84 -13.59 -2.72
N TRP A 27 -2.65 -14.18 -2.66
CA TRP A 27 -2.44 -15.58 -2.94
C TRP A 27 -1.99 -16.25 -1.65
N HIS A 28 -2.68 -17.33 -1.29
CA HIS A 28 -2.30 -18.18 -0.17
C HIS A 28 -1.71 -19.47 -0.74
N GLY A 29 -0.54 -19.82 -0.23
CA GLY A 29 0.19 -21.04 -0.55
C GLY A 29 -0.60 -22.29 -0.19
N THR A 30 -0.17 -23.41 -0.74
CA THR A 30 -0.77 -24.72 -0.42
C THR A 30 0.33 -25.61 0.15
N ALA A 31 -0.03 -26.80 0.65
CA ALA A 31 0.83 -27.70 1.42
C ALA A 31 2.23 -28.04 0.84
N LEU A 32 2.55 -27.68 -0.41
CA LEU A 32 3.88 -27.84 -1.02
C LEU A 32 4.78 -26.60 -0.93
N ILE A 33 4.20 -25.40 -0.81
CA ILE A 33 4.89 -24.12 -0.57
C ILE A 33 3.94 -23.30 0.31
N ASP A 34 4.22 -23.28 1.61
CA ASP A 34 3.44 -22.49 2.55
C ASP A 34 3.91 -21.02 2.52
N GLY A 35 2.97 -20.10 2.43
CA GLY A 35 3.28 -18.69 2.36
C GLY A 35 2.19 -17.83 1.71
N ASP A 36 2.17 -16.57 2.07
CA ASP A 36 1.24 -15.58 1.57
C ASP A 36 1.94 -14.56 0.67
N ILE A 37 1.29 -14.25 -0.45
CA ILE A 37 1.68 -13.13 -1.31
C ILE A 37 0.52 -12.13 -1.32
N HIS A 38 0.83 -10.90 -0.94
CA HIS A 38 -0.11 -9.78 -0.90
C HIS A 38 0.30 -8.73 -1.93
N TRP A 39 -0.64 -8.30 -2.76
CA TRP A 39 -0.47 -7.14 -3.63
C TRP A 39 -1.20 -5.94 -3.00
N THR A 40 -0.45 -4.92 -2.62
CA THR A 40 -0.98 -3.72 -1.98
C THR A 40 -0.68 -2.47 -2.79
N ILE A 41 -1.48 -1.41 -2.60
CA ILE A 41 -1.32 -0.13 -3.29
C ILE A 41 -1.85 0.99 -2.42
N ALA A 42 -1.30 2.20 -2.52
CA ALA A 42 -1.86 3.36 -1.85
C ALA A 42 -3.22 3.75 -2.47
N ARG A 43 -4.18 4.11 -1.62
CA ARG A 43 -5.54 4.51 -2.03
C ARG A 43 -5.54 5.69 -3.01
N LYS A 44 -4.59 6.62 -2.86
CA LYS A 44 -4.40 7.75 -3.79
C LYS A 44 -4.01 7.28 -5.20
N ASP A 45 -3.20 6.23 -5.31
CA ASP A 45 -2.71 5.71 -6.58
C ASP A 45 -3.79 4.88 -7.29
N VAL A 46 -4.67 4.20 -6.53
CA VAL A 46 -5.89 3.59 -7.07
C VAL A 46 -6.78 4.65 -7.74
N ARG A 47 -7.02 5.78 -7.05
CA ARG A 47 -7.82 6.89 -7.60
C ARG A 47 -7.19 7.48 -8.85
N ALA A 48 -5.86 7.59 -8.88
CA ALA A 48 -5.10 8.05 -10.03
C ALA A 48 -4.88 6.97 -11.12
N ARG A 49 -5.35 5.74 -10.91
CA ARG A 49 -5.16 4.57 -11.80
C ARG A 49 -3.69 4.23 -12.08
N ARG A 50 -2.81 4.49 -11.13
CA ARG A 50 -1.36 4.22 -11.21
C ARG A 50 -1.03 2.84 -10.65
N PHE A 51 -1.53 1.80 -11.30
CA PHE A 51 -1.35 0.42 -10.84
C PHE A 51 0.09 -0.07 -10.93
N ASP A 52 0.95 0.65 -11.65
CA ASP A 52 2.40 0.48 -11.69
C ASP A 52 3.07 0.76 -10.33
N HIS A 53 2.40 1.43 -9.40
CA HIS A 53 2.87 1.67 -8.04
C HIS A 53 2.50 0.57 -7.04
N ALA A 54 1.96 -0.57 -7.51
CA ALA A 54 1.62 -1.67 -6.61
C ALA A 54 2.89 -2.29 -5.98
N THR A 55 2.80 -2.60 -4.68
CA THR A 55 3.84 -3.29 -3.91
C THR A 55 3.43 -4.74 -3.71
N VAL A 56 4.42 -5.64 -3.77
CA VAL A 56 4.24 -7.06 -3.47
C VAL A 56 4.93 -7.38 -2.16
N LEU A 57 4.18 -7.92 -1.20
CA LEU A 57 4.69 -8.40 0.08
C LEU A 57 4.55 -9.91 0.13
N SER A 58 5.63 -10.61 0.40
CA SER A 58 5.63 -12.07 0.50
C SER A 58 6.10 -12.52 1.88
N CYS A 59 5.31 -13.36 2.53
CA CYS A 59 5.71 -14.08 3.73
C CYS A 59 5.77 -15.56 3.38
N PHE A 60 6.93 -16.19 3.54
CA PHE A 60 7.08 -17.63 3.33
C PHE A 60 7.47 -18.25 4.65
N GLU A 61 6.73 -19.26 5.09
CA GLU A 61 7.16 -20.08 6.20
C GLU A 61 8.15 -21.11 5.64
N GLY A 62 9.41 -21.00 6.07
CA GLY A 62 10.42 -22.02 5.76
C GLY A 62 10.13 -23.33 6.51
N PRO A 63 10.75 -24.45 6.10
CA PRO A 63 10.67 -25.70 6.85
C PRO A 63 11.24 -25.61 8.27
#